data_AF-A0A504YJQ2-F1
#
_entry.id   AF-A0A504YJQ2-F1
#
_cell.length_a   1.000
_cell.length_b   1.000
_cell.length_c   1.000
_cell.angle_alpha   90.00
_cell.angle_beta   90.00
_cell.angle_gamma   90.00
#
_symmetry.space_group_name_H-M   'P 1'
#
loop_
_entity.id
_entity.type
_entity.pdbx_description
1 polymer ?
#
loop_
_entity_poly.entity_id
_entity_poly.type
_entity_poly.pdbx_seq_one_letter_code
_entity_poly.pdbx_strand_id
1 'polypeptide(L)'
;MNATIPWTDSDLALLYNDSSVLENHHLFVAFSLLHNEPECDFSTRFSRTQRQLFRKMVISLVLSTDMSKHMSLLADLKTMVESQRASGSNVINLDTYSSRIQILESLVHASDLANPTKPLPLYQQWVDRITEEMFRQGDREREAGLEISPMCDRQKACVGTTQVRLRIYTGYSGYK
;
A
#
# COMPACT_ATOMS: atom_id res chain seq x y z
N MET A 1 0.05 -0.29 -7.43
CA MET A 1 -0.12 1.03 -8.07
C MET A 1 1.19 1.82 -8.12
N ASN A 2 2.37 1.16 -8.15
CA ASN A 2 3.68 1.84 -8.26
C ASN A 2 4.31 1.67 -9.65
N ALA A 3 3.50 1.47 -10.68
CA ALA A 3 3.99 1.27 -12.04
C ALA A 3 3.23 2.18 -12.99
N THR A 4 3.50 3.48 -12.94
CA THR A 4 3.65 4.36 -14.13
C THR A 4 3.96 5.83 -13.78
N ILE A 5 5.22 6.19 -14.00
CA ILE A 5 5.82 7.41 -14.58
C ILE A 5 4.90 8.65 -14.68
N PRO A 6 5.15 9.66 -13.83
CA PRO A 6 6.06 10.74 -14.20
C PRO A 6 7.23 10.93 -13.23
N TRP A 7 7.44 10.01 -12.29
CA TRP A 7 8.43 10.23 -11.24
C TRP A 7 9.88 9.97 -11.68
N THR A 8 10.18 9.31 -12.80
CA THR A 8 11.59 8.98 -13.16
C THR A 8 12.54 10.18 -13.24
N ASP A 9 12.01 11.39 -13.50
CA ASP A 9 12.76 12.66 -13.46
C ASP A 9 12.26 13.64 -12.38
N SER A 10 11.45 13.16 -11.44
CA SER A 10 11.02 13.97 -10.31
C SER A 10 12.10 14.07 -9.24
N ASP A 11 12.15 15.22 -8.55
CA ASP A 11 13.03 15.41 -7.40
C ASP A 11 12.85 14.31 -6.34
N LEU A 12 11.64 13.76 -6.19
CA LEU A 12 11.36 12.69 -5.23
C LEU A 12 11.94 11.33 -5.65
N ALA A 13 11.88 10.96 -6.92
CA ALA A 13 12.47 9.68 -7.34
C ALA A 13 13.99 9.74 -7.34
N LEU A 14 14.57 10.89 -7.68
CA LEU A 14 16.00 11.14 -7.48
C LEU A 14 16.38 11.06 -6.00
N LEU A 15 15.59 11.67 -5.12
CA LEU A 15 15.81 11.64 -3.66
C LEU A 15 15.75 10.22 -3.09
N TYR A 16 14.83 9.38 -3.58
CA TYR A 16 14.60 8.02 -3.06
C TYR A 16 15.17 6.91 -3.95
N ASN A 17 15.96 7.25 -4.97
CA ASN A 17 16.61 6.31 -5.90
C ASN A 17 15.62 5.27 -6.47
N ASP A 18 14.46 5.74 -6.93
CA ASP A 18 13.38 4.93 -7.52
C ASP A 18 12.80 3.84 -6.60
N SER A 19 13.17 3.81 -5.32
CA SER A 19 12.78 2.76 -4.37
C SER A 19 11.65 3.25 -3.48
N SER A 20 10.45 2.65 -3.63
CA SER A 20 9.25 2.95 -2.83
C SER A 20 9.07 4.47 -2.61
N VAL A 21 9.07 5.22 -3.72
CA VAL A 21 9.21 6.69 -3.74
C VAL A 21 8.13 7.37 -2.91
N LEU A 22 6.86 6.99 -3.12
CA LEU A 22 5.73 7.59 -2.41
C LEU A 22 5.71 7.15 -0.95
N GLU A 23 5.98 5.88 -0.65
CA GLU A 23 5.98 5.37 0.71
C GLU A 23 7.10 6.01 1.56
N ASN A 24 8.29 6.20 0.99
CA ASN A 24 9.37 6.95 1.63
C ASN A 24 8.99 8.43 1.83
N HIS A 25 8.33 9.04 0.86
CA HIS A 25 7.85 10.41 1.00
C HIS A 25 6.79 10.54 2.10
N HIS A 26 5.83 9.61 2.19
CA HIS A 26 4.83 9.55 3.26
C HIS A 26 5.49 9.49 4.64
N LEU A 27 6.51 8.64 4.80
CA LEU A 27 7.29 8.55 6.03
C LEU A 27 8.03 9.85 6.34
N PHE A 28 8.68 10.46 5.34
CA PHE A 28 9.38 11.72 5.51
C PHE A 28 8.45 12.82 6.01
N VAL A 29 7.31 13.03 5.34
CA VAL A 29 6.33 14.05 5.73
C VAL A 29 5.78 13.80 7.12
N ALA A 30 5.36 12.56 7.41
CA ALA A 30 4.78 12.20 8.71
C ALA A 30 5.77 12.44 9.87
N PHE A 31 7.03 12.01 9.72
CA PHE A 31 8.04 12.22 10.76
C PHE A 31 8.55 13.66 10.83
N SER A 32 8.55 14.40 9.72
CA SER A 32 8.89 15.83 9.72
C SER A 32 7.85 16.63 10.48
N LEU A 33 6.56 16.35 10.25
CA LEU A 33 5.47 16.97 11.02
C LEU A 33 5.59 16.65 12.52
N LEU A 34 5.84 15.38 12.86
CA LEU A 34 6.03 14.96 14.25
C LEU A 34 7.22 15.66 14.93
N HIS A 35 8.28 15.98 14.17
CA HIS A 35 9.48 16.60 14.72
C HIS A 35 9.41 18.13 14.78
N ASN A 36 8.86 18.76 13.74
CA ASN A 36 8.88 20.20 13.55
C ASN A 36 7.68 20.91 14.17
N GLU A 37 6.55 20.22 14.34
CA GLU A 37 5.33 20.79 14.91
C GLU A 37 5.11 20.25 16.33
N PRO A 38 5.41 21.02 17.40
CA PRO A 38 5.30 20.54 18.78
C PRO A 38 3.88 20.12 19.17
N GLU A 39 2.85 20.73 18.57
CA GLU A 39 1.45 20.38 18.79
C GLU A 39 1.08 18.99 18.24
N CYS A 40 1.87 18.50 17.27
CA CYS A 40 1.69 17.18 16.67
C CYS A 40 2.52 16.08 17.38
N ASP A 41 3.49 16.42 18.23
CA ASP A 41 4.38 15.44 18.88
C ASP A 41 3.72 14.68 20.04
N PHE A 42 2.94 13.65 19.69
CA PHE A 42 2.42 12.70 20.68
C PHE A 42 3.49 11.78 21.29
N SER A 43 4.69 11.74 20.69
CA SER A 43 5.78 10.86 21.15
C SER A 43 6.54 11.42 22.36
N THR A 44 6.20 12.64 22.83
CA THR A 44 6.71 13.28 24.07
C THR A 44 6.67 12.36 25.29
N ARG A 45 5.68 11.46 25.37
CA ARG A 45 5.52 10.50 26.48
C ARG A 45 6.32 9.21 26.33
N PHE A 46 6.95 8.98 25.18
CA PHE A 46 7.71 7.76 24.92
C PHE A 46 9.15 7.88 25.42
N SER A 47 9.67 6.79 26.00
CA SER A 47 11.10 6.66 26.24
C SER A 47 11.88 6.63 24.93
N ARG A 48 13.19 6.92 24.97
CA ARG A 48 14.05 6.86 23.79
C ARG A 48 13.96 5.52 23.05
N THR A 49 13.93 4.41 23.80
CA THR A 49 13.79 3.05 23.25
C THR A 49 12.44 2.85 22.59
N GLN A 50 11.35 3.35 23.18
CA GLN A 50 10.02 3.28 22.59
C GLN A 50 9.92 4.09 21.30
N ARG A 51 10.50 5.29 21.24
CA ARG A 51 10.56 6.10 20.02
C ARG A 51 11.30 5.39 18.89
N GLN A 52 12.44 4.76 19.21
CA GLN A 52 13.22 3.99 18.24
C GLN A 52 12.43 2.79 17.70
N LEU A 53 11.79 2.03 18.59
CA LEU A 53 10.96 0.89 18.20
C LEU A 53 9.75 1.32 17.37
N PHE A 54 9.04 2.36 17.82
CA PHE A 54 7.90 2.93 17.10
C PHE A 54 8.31 3.36 15.68
N ARG A 55 9.39 4.13 15.55
CA ARG A 55 9.90 4.56 14.25
C ARG A 55 10.24 3.36 13.36
N LYS A 56 10.95 2.36 13.90
CA LYS A 56 11.30 1.14 13.15
C LYS A 56 10.05 0.40 12.66
N MET A 57 9.03 0.25 13.50
CA MET A 57 7.79 -0.43 13.14
C MET A 57 7.02 0.35 12.07
N VAL A 58 6.81 1.64 12.25
CA VAL A 58 6.07 2.47 11.28
C VAL A 58 6.75 2.49 9.92
N ILE A 59 8.08 2.57 9.86
CA ILE A 59 8.82 2.47 8.59
C ILE A 59 8.54 1.14 7.89
N SER A 60 8.63 0.03 8.61
CA SER A 60 8.32 -1.31 8.07
C SER A 60 6.91 -1.37 7.49
N LEU A 61 5.92 -0.89 8.25
CA LEU A 61 4.51 -0.98 7.87
C LEU A 61 4.19 -0.11 6.66
N VAL A 62 4.66 1.13 6.60
CA VAL A 62 4.38 2.02 5.46
C VAL A 62 5.11 1.54 4.21
N LEU A 63 6.36 1.06 4.31
CA LEU A 63 7.05 0.49 3.15
C LEU A 63 6.37 -0.80 2.63
N SER A 64 5.67 -1.53 3.51
CA SER A 64 4.95 -2.74 3.12
C SER A 64 3.69 -2.47 2.29
N THR A 65 3.17 -1.23 2.26
CA THR A 65 2.02 -0.87 1.41
C THR A 65 2.40 -0.68 -0.06
N ASP A 66 3.70 -0.63 -0.36
CA ASP A 66 4.18 -0.63 -1.74
C ASP A 66 3.72 -1.91 -2.46
N MET A 67 2.90 -1.74 -3.50
CA MET A 67 2.32 -2.85 -4.25
C MET A 67 3.37 -3.73 -4.95
N SER A 68 4.62 -3.28 -5.12
CA SER A 68 5.73 -4.13 -5.58
C SER A 68 6.06 -5.25 -4.57
N LYS A 69 5.74 -5.06 -3.29
CA LYS A 69 5.94 -6.03 -2.19
C LYS A 69 4.78 -7.01 -2.02
N HIS A 70 3.67 -6.82 -2.73
CA HIS A 70 2.46 -7.60 -2.53
C HIS A 70 2.71 -9.12 -2.66
N MET A 71 3.45 -9.55 -3.68
CA MET A 71 3.70 -10.98 -3.92
C MET A 71 4.62 -11.60 -2.87
N SER A 72 5.63 -10.86 -2.39
CA SER A 72 6.50 -11.34 -1.30
C SER A 72 5.72 -11.46 0.00
N LEU A 73 4.95 -10.43 0.38
CA LEU A 73 4.10 -10.46 1.59
C LEU A 73 3.11 -11.63 1.55
N LEU A 74 2.49 -11.88 0.40
CA LEU A 74 1.56 -13.00 0.23
C LEU A 74 2.27 -14.36 0.35
N ALA A 75 3.46 -14.51 -0.20
CA ALA A 75 4.26 -15.74 -0.11
C ALA A 75 4.69 -16.02 1.34
N ASP A 76 5.14 -14.99 2.04
CA ASP A 76 5.56 -15.09 3.44
C ASP A 76 4.37 -15.45 4.35
N LEU A 77 3.21 -14.81 4.12
CA LEU A 77 1.98 -15.11 4.85
C LEU A 77 1.50 -16.56 4.61
N LYS A 78 1.55 -17.04 3.37
CA LYS A 78 1.23 -18.45 3.04
C LYS A 78 2.14 -19.42 3.77
N THR A 79 3.45 -19.18 3.72
CA THR A 79 4.46 -20.01 4.39
C THR A 79 4.21 -20.05 5.90
N MET A 80 3.88 -18.90 6.50
CA MET A 80 3.52 -18.83 7.92
C MET A 80 2.30 -19.68 8.23
N VAL A 81 1.22 -19.57 7.45
CA VAL A 81 -0.02 -20.36 7.66
C VAL A 81 0.23 -21.86 7.48
N GLU A 82 1.04 -22.27 6.51
CA GLU A 82 1.39 -23.68 6.27
C GLU A 82 2.22 -24.27 7.42
N SER A 83 3.22 -23.52 7.92
CA SER A 83 4.02 -23.92 9.08
C SER A 83 3.16 -24.08 10.35
N GLN A 84 2.19 -23.19 10.56
CA GLN A 84 1.25 -23.30 11.68
C GLN A 84 0.35 -24.54 11.55
N ARG A 85 -0.20 -24.80 10.36
CA ARG A 85 -1.01 -26.00 10.10
C ARG A 85 -0.23 -27.29 10.35
N ALA A 86 1.04 -27.34 9.95
CA ALA A 86 1.91 -28.49 10.19
C ALA A 86 2.18 -28.73 11.69
N SER A 87 2.13 -27.67 12.52
CA SER A 87 2.31 -27.75 13.97
C SER A 87 1.05 -28.18 14.73
N GLY A 88 -0.09 -28.35 14.04
CA GLY A 88 -1.38 -28.74 14.64
C GLY A 88 -2.00 -27.68 15.55
N SER A 89 -1.49 -26.44 15.52
CA SER A 89 -2.00 -25.31 16.30
C SER A 89 -3.00 -24.49 15.48
N ASN A 90 -4.10 -24.10 16.11
CA ASN A 90 -5.08 -23.15 15.54
C ASN A 90 -4.73 -21.68 15.84
N VAL A 91 -3.63 -21.43 16.56
CA VAL A 91 -3.17 -20.09 16.94
C VAL A 91 -1.83 -19.82 16.26
N ILE A 92 -1.74 -18.68 15.58
CA ILE A 92 -0.48 -18.23 14.96
C ILE A 92 0.51 -17.88 16.08
N ASN A 93 1.67 -18.52 16.08
CA ASN A 93 2.77 -18.17 16.98
C ASN A 93 3.35 -16.79 16.64
N LEU A 94 3.32 -15.87 17.61
CA LEU A 94 3.79 -14.49 17.50
C LEU A 94 4.90 -14.16 18.51
N ASP A 95 5.69 -15.15 18.90
CA ASP A 95 6.70 -15.01 19.96
C ASP A 95 7.86 -14.12 19.52
N THR A 96 8.20 -14.15 18.23
CA THR A 96 9.30 -13.36 17.68
C THR A 96 8.84 -12.01 17.16
N TYR A 97 9.73 -11.01 17.21
CA TYR A 97 9.49 -9.72 16.56
C TYR A 97 9.22 -9.89 15.06
N SER A 98 9.91 -10.82 14.39
CA SER A 98 9.76 -11.08 12.96
C SER A 98 8.35 -11.57 12.62
N SER A 99 7.82 -12.52 13.40
CA SER A 99 6.45 -13.02 13.19
C SER A 99 5.42 -11.91 13.41
N ARG A 100 5.61 -11.07 14.43
CA ARG A 100 4.72 -9.94 14.73
C ARG A 100 4.74 -8.89 13.61
N ILE A 101 5.93 -8.48 13.15
CA ILE A 101 6.02 -7.43 12.13
C ILE A 101 5.46 -7.91 10.79
N GLN A 102 5.74 -9.16 10.39
CA GLN A 102 5.23 -9.73 9.14
C GLN A 102 3.70 -9.79 9.11
N ILE A 103 3.05 -10.15 10.22
CA ILE A 103 1.59 -10.13 10.33
C ILE A 103 1.05 -8.71 10.29
N LEU A 104 1.69 -7.75 10.97
CA LEU A 104 1.26 -6.36 10.95
C LEU A 104 1.40 -5.75 9.55
N GLU A 105 2.49 -6.02 8.84
CA GLU A 105 2.69 -5.61 7.44
C GLU A 105 1.59 -6.18 6.54
N SER A 106 1.35 -7.48 6.65
CA SER A 106 0.27 -8.15 5.90
C SER A 106 -1.12 -7.57 6.22
N LEU A 107 -1.37 -7.23 7.49
CA LEU A 107 -2.64 -6.66 7.95
C LEU A 107 -2.87 -5.25 7.42
N VAL A 108 -1.85 -4.39 7.48
CA VAL A 108 -1.91 -3.03 6.94
C VAL A 108 -2.08 -3.08 5.43
N HIS A 109 -1.31 -3.93 4.74
CA HIS A 109 -1.44 -4.13 3.29
C HIS A 109 -2.83 -4.63 2.89
N ALA A 110 -3.37 -5.61 3.61
CA ALA A 110 -4.72 -6.11 3.37
C ALA A 110 -5.79 -5.04 3.65
N SER A 111 -5.55 -4.16 4.62
CA SER A 111 -6.45 -3.04 4.94
C SER A 111 -6.48 -2.01 3.81
N ASP A 112 -5.33 -1.73 3.19
CA ASP A 112 -5.22 -0.84 2.03
C ASP A 112 -5.97 -1.40 0.80
N LEU A 113 -5.95 -2.73 0.65
CA LEU A 113 -6.66 -3.45 -0.41
C LEU A 113 -8.11 -3.84 -0.05
N ALA A 114 -8.63 -3.41 1.10
CA ALA A 114 -9.90 -3.94 1.63
C ALA A 114 -11.15 -3.39 0.92
N ASN A 115 -11.04 -2.41 0.02
CA ASN A 115 -12.18 -1.76 -0.63
C ASN A 115 -13.18 -2.76 -1.27
N PRO A 116 -12.75 -3.80 -2.01
CA PRO A 116 -13.66 -4.79 -2.60
C PRO A 116 -14.36 -5.71 -1.59
N THR A 117 -13.94 -5.71 -0.33
CA THR A 117 -14.55 -6.52 0.74
C THR A 117 -15.70 -5.79 1.44
N LYS A 118 -15.88 -4.49 1.17
CA LYS A 118 -16.95 -3.67 1.76
C LYS A 118 -18.29 -3.89 1.05
N PRO A 119 -19.43 -3.59 1.70
CA PRO A 119 -20.73 -3.61 1.04
C PRO A 119 -20.74 -2.84 -0.28
N LEU A 120 -21.47 -3.35 -1.27
CA LEU A 120 -21.47 -2.82 -2.64
C LEU A 120 -21.67 -1.29 -2.74
N PRO A 121 -22.59 -0.65 -1.97
CA PRO A 121 -22.74 0.82 -2.03
C PRO A 121 -21.49 1.60 -1.61
N LEU A 122 -20.67 1.04 -0.71
CA LEU A 122 -19.41 1.64 -0.29
C LEU A 122 -18.30 1.33 -1.30
N TYR A 123 -18.22 0.07 -1.75
CA TYR A 123 -17.22 -0.33 -2.75
C TYR A 123 -17.33 0.50 -4.03
N GLN A 124 -18.56 0.76 -4.52
CA GLN A 124 -18.77 1.58 -5.72
C GLN A 124 -18.18 3.00 -5.57
N GLN A 125 -18.37 3.64 -4.41
CA GLN A 125 -17.77 4.96 -4.15
C GLN A 125 -16.25 4.93 -4.20
N TRP A 126 -15.61 3.87 -3.70
CA TRP A 126 -14.16 3.70 -3.78
C TRP A 126 -13.69 3.48 -5.22
N VAL A 127 -14.44 2.71 -6.02
CA VAL A 127 -14.14 2.54 -7.44
C VAL A 127 -14.23 3.88 -8.17
N ASP A 128 -15.29 4.65 -7.95
CA ASP A 128 -15.47 5.92 -8.65
C ASP A 128 -14.32 6.89 -8.32
N ARG A 129 -13.90 6.94 -7.05
CA ARG A 129 -12.76 7.75 -6.59
C ARG A 129 -11.43 7.34 -7.23
N ILE A 130 -11.09 6.05 -7.19
CA ILE A 130 -9.81 5.59 -7.77
C ILE A 130 -9.80 5.72 -9.28
N THR A 131 -10.95 5.51 -9.94
CA THR A 131 -11.07 5.67 -11.39
C THR A 131 -10.88 7.13 -11.79
N GLU A 132 -11.50 8.06 -11.07
CA GLU A 132 -11.31 9.50 -11.29
C GLU A 132 -9.86 9.94 -11.04
N GLU A 133 -9.19 9.40 -10.02
CA GLU A 133 -7.78 9.67 -9.77
C GLU A 133 -6.88 9.19 -10.92
N MET A 134 -7.10 7.96 -11.40
CA MET A 134 -6.39 7.39 -12.56
C MET A 134 -6.61 8.23 -13.82
N PHE A 135 -7.85 8.70 -14.04
CA PHE A 135 -8.15 9.54 -15.19
C PHE A 135 -7.47 10.91 -15.12
N ARG A 136 -7.37 11.51 -13.93
CA ARG A 136 -6.60 12.75 -13.74
C ARG A 136 -5.12 12.52 -14.00
N GLN A 137 -4.56 11.37 -13.63
CA GLN A 137 -3.20 11.02 -13.98
C GLN A 137 -3.03 10.93 -15.51
N GLY A 138 -3.92 10.21 -16.19
CA GLY A 138 -3.87 10.08 -17.66
C GLY A 138 -4.04 11.40 -18.40
N ASP A 139 -4.81 12.35 -17.84
CA ASP A 139 -4.91 13.70 -18.39
C ASP A 139 -3.59 14.48 -18.25
N ARG A 140 -2.91 14.39 -17.10
CA ARG A 140 -1.59 15.01 -16.91
C ARG A 140 -0.52 14.39 -17.81
N GLU A 141 -0.55 13.06 -17.99
CA GLU A 141 0.36 12.36 -18.91
C GLU A 141 0.14 12.85 -20.35
N ARG A 142 -1.12 13.00 -20.76
CA ARG A 142 -1.47 13.55 -22.08
C ARG A 142 -0.99 14.98 -22.25
N GLU A 143 -1.19 15.84 -21.26
CA GLU A 143 -0.73 17.24 -21.26
C GLU A 143 0.80 17.35 -21.33
N ALA A 144 1.51 16.44 -20.66
CA ALA A 144 2.96 16.34 -20.68
C ALA A 144 3.51 15.68 -21.96
N GLY A 145 2.65 15.22 -22.87
CA GLY A 145 3.05 14.51 -24.10
C GLY A 145 3.61 13.10 -23.86
N LEU A 146 3.29 12.49 -22.71
CA LEU A 146 3.70 11.14 -22.35
C LEU A 146 2.71 10.08 -22.87
N GLU A 147 3.17 8.83 -22.95
CA GLU A 147 2.27 7.70 -23.18
C GLU A 147 1.33 7.54 -21.97
N ILE A 148 0.02 7.47 -22.24
CA ILE A 148 -0.98 7.34 -21.18
C ILE A 148 -0.91 5.95 -20.58
N SER A 149 -0.82 5.92 -19.26
CA SER A 149 -0.67 4.72 -18.47
C SER A 149 -1.87 3.79 -18.59
N PRO A 150 -1.66 2.47 -18.46
CA PRO A 150 -2.76 1.51 -18.45
C PRO A 150 -3.82 1.93 -17.43
N MET A 151 -5.10 1.81 -17.80
CA MET A 151 -6.27 2.16 -16.96
C MET A 151 -6.48 3.67 -16.73
N CYS A 152 -5.59 4.55 -17.19
CA CYS A 152 -5.67 5.99 -16.96
C CYS A 152 -6.36 6.77 -18.11
N ASP A 153 -6.63 6.12 -19.24
CA ASP A 153 -7.30 6.79 -20.37
C ASP A 153 -8.83 6.76 -20.24
N ARG A 154 -9.44 7.87 -19.80
CA ARG A 154 -10.90 8.03 -19.71
C ARG A 154 -11.64 7.87 -21.05
N GLN A 155 -10.96 8.00 -22.19
CA GLN A 155 -11.56 7.87 -23.53
C GLN A 155 -11.59 6.41 -24.02
N LYS A 156 -10.73 5.54 -23.48
CA LYS A 156 -10.63 4.12 -23.84
C LYS A 156 -11.06 3.18 -22.71
N ALA A 157 -11.15 3.67 -21.48
CA ALA A 157 -11.49 2.85 -20.32
C ALA A 157 -13.00 2.55 -20.27
N CYS A 158 -13.34 1.26 -20.39
CA CYS A 158 -14.65 0.78 -19.95
C CYS A 158 -14.57 0.49 -18.45
N VAL A 159 -15.33 1.25 -17.65
CA VAL A 159 -15.36 1.16 -16.16
C VAL A 159 -15.62 -0.28 -15.69
N GLY A 160 -16.43 -1.04 -16.42
CA GLY A 160 -16.70 -2.46 -16.13
C GLY A 160 -15.48 -3.37 -16.22
N THR A 161 -14.60 -3.18 -17.21
CA THR A 161 -13.35 -3.95 -17.33
C THR A 161 -12.30 -3.58 -16.29
N THR A 162 -12.30 -2.34 -15.80
CA THR A 162 -11.41 -1.87 -14.73
C THR A 162 -11.75 -2.51 -13.39
N GLN A 163 -13.04 -2.61 -13.04
CA GLN A 163 -13.48 -3.29 -11.83
C GLN A 163 -13.18 -4.79 -11.85
N VAL A 164 -13.44 -5.46 -12.98
CA VAL A 164 -13.14 -6.88 -13.14
C VAL A 164 -11.63 -7.13 -13.04
N ARG A 165 -10.79 -6.26 -13.61
CA ARG A 165 -9.33 -6.37 -13.48
C ARG A 165 -8.82 -6.10 -12.06
N LEU A 166 -9.28 -5.06 -11.37
CA LEU A 166 -8.92 -4.82 -9.96
C LEU A 166 -9.28 -6.03 -9.08
N ARG A 167 -10.44 -6.63 -9.33
CA ARG A 167 -10.90 -7.84 -8.64
C ARG A 167 -10.04 -9.08 -8.96
N ILE A 168 -9.53 -9.19 -10.19
CA ILE A 168 -8.59 -10.24 -10.62
C ILE A 168 -7.21 -10.03 -9.99
N TYR A 169 -6.70 -8.79 -9.92
CA TYR A 169 -5.42 -8.47 -9.29
C TYR A 169 -5.43 -8.70 -7.77
N THR A 170 -6.58 -8.58 -7.11
CA THR A 170 -6.76 -8.89 -5.68
C THR A 170 -7.17 -10.36 -5.42
N GLY A 171 -7.14 -11.23 -6.44
CA GLY A 171 -7.39 -12.67 -6.27
C GLY A 171 -8.84 -13.08 -5.98
N TYR A 172 -9.82 -12.21 -6.23
CA TYR A 172 -11.24 -12.51 -5.98
C TYR A 172 -11.90 -13.14 -7.22
N SER A 173 -11.64 -14.42 -7.46
CA SER A 173 -12.52 -15.25 -8.31
C SER A 173 -13.78 -15.58 -7.51
N GLY A 174 -14.79 -14.71 -7.62
CA GLY A 174 -16.12 -15.03 -7.10
C GLY A 174 -16.76 -16.11 -7.95
N TYR A 175 -16.95 -17.29 -7.37
CA TYR A 175 -17.96 -18.24 -7.79
C TYR A 175 -19.29 -17.50 -7.97
N LYS A 176 -19.78 -17.44 -9.21
CA LYS A 176 -21.10 -17.91 -9.65
C LYS A 176 -21.06 -18.09 -11.16
#